data_AF-A0A318KJ91-F1
#
_entry.id   AF-A0A318KJ91-F1
#
_cell.length_a   1.000
_cell.length_b   1.000
_cell.length_c   1.000
_cell.angle_alpha   90.00
_cell.angle_beta   90.00
_cell.angle_gamma   90.00
#
_symmetry.space_group_name_H-M   'P 1'
#
loop_
_entity.id
_entity.type
_entity.pdbx_description
1 polymer ?
#
loop_
_entity_poly.entity_id
_entity_poly.type
_entity_poly.pdbx_seq_one_letter_code
_entity_poly.pdbx_strand_id
1 'polypeptide(L)'
;MTVPSQQLHAIHSMLTAGQRNLRLERHTLWLWGVPAGVLFVLFVLSEHILTPDQFPDLTQRALAWLALLLTVLATVATLDWHWTRQAKQTRDEAWSFIHRQVVKVLWLLMGLATLTTFAMFFYGGGYMVCAVWLVFLGVSLYLHGLFSEELLEWAGLLTIALGIVSLLARLPYDSMRWVAAAVFGLGLPMLSLMLDHGRHRPASLRLGQMLAWLSVVVLAPLTLDRLLHQTPPVELPITPLREFHQSQPGAQVVRLPVGTVIPVQIELAGDVFASPSPVQLPLTLRQPVDVLLKNGQLSGEARIPGEPWLRRDTRWLNIPWLKADLPPGGQPAVRTQLIVRVGGQP
;
A
#
# COMPACT_ATOMS: atom_id res chain seq x y z
N MET A 1 -33.62 32.06 -34.44
CA MET A 1 -32.66 30.99 -34.78
C MET A 1 -33.30 30.11 -35.85
N THR A 2 -32.64 29.89 -36.97
CA THR A 2 -33.18 29.15 -38.12
C THR A 2 -33.17 27.64 -37.86
N VAL A 3 -34.22 26.91 -38.24
CA VAL A 3 -34.36 25.45 -38.10
C VAL A 3 -33.08 24.63 -38.38
N PRO A 4 -32.28 24.90 -39.44
CA PRO A 4 -31.03 24.17 -39.70
C PRO A 4 -29.93 24.37 -38.64
N SER A 5 -29.85 25.53 -37.97
CA SER A 5 -28.85 25.77 -36.92
C SER A 5 -29.20 25.00 -35.63
N GLN A 6 -30.48 24.81 -35.34
CA GLN A 6 -30.92 23.96 -34.23
C GLN A 6 -30.65 22.47 -34.51
N GLN A 7 -30.83 22.01 -35.75
CA GLN A 7 -30.51 20.62 -36.13
C GLN A 7 -29.01 20.35 -36.10
N LEU A 8 -28.17 21.27 -36.60
CA LEU A 8 -26.72 21.16 -36.47
C LEU A 8 -26.27 21.19 -35.01
N HIS A 9 -26.88 22.03 -34.18
CA HIS A 9 -26.56 22.07 -32.76
C HIS A 9 -27.01 20.80 -32.03
N ALA A 10 -28.14 20.21 -32.42
CA ALA A 10 -28.62 18.93 -31.93
C ALA A 10 -27.69 17.78 -32.35
N ILE A 11 -27.26 17.73 -33.62
CA ILE A 11 -26.30 16.75 -34.13
C ILE A 11 -24.94 16.91 -33.44
N HIS A 12 -24.47 18.14 -33.29
CA HIS A 12 -23.23 18.42 -32.56
C HIS A 12 -23.35 18.01 -31.10
N SER A 13 -24.46 18.33 -30.43
CA SER A 13 -24.71 17.93 -29.05
C SER A 13 -24.83 16.42 -28.88
N MET A 14 -25.41 15.71 -29.86
CA MET A 14 -25.48 14.26 -29.91
C MET A 14 -24.11 13.63 -30.16
N LEU A 15 -23.29 14.23 -31.02
CA LEU A 15 -21.92 13.78 -31.28
C LEU A 15 -21.01 14.03 -30.08
N THR A 16 -21.12 15.18 -29.41
CA THR A 16 -20.35 15.50 -28.20
C THR A 16 -20.84 14.71 -26.99
N ALA A 17 -22.15 14.46 -26.85
CA ALA A 17 -22.68 13.56 -25.83
C ALA A 17 -22.27 12.10 -26.11
N GLY A 18 -22.17 11.73 -27.39
CA GLY A 18 -21.68 10.43 -27.85
C GLY A 18 -20.20 10.15 -27.57
N GLN A 19 -19.40 11.16 -27.18
CA GLN A 19 -17.98 10.99 -26.86
C GLN A 19 -17.72 10.42 -25.45
N ARG A 20 -18.69 10.51 -24.52
CA ARG A 20 -18.60 9.94 -23.16
C ARG A 20 -19.79 9.02 -22.89
N ASN A 21 -19.80 7.89 -23.60
CA ASN A 21 -20.91 6.92 -23.60
C ASN A 21 -20.91 5.93 -22.43
N LEU A 22 -19.97 6.04 -21.49
CA LEU A 22 -19.77 5.05 -20.46
C LEU A 22 -20.22 5.63 -19.11
N ARG A 23 -21.37 5.17 -18.60
CA ARG A 23 -21.81 5.52 -17.25
C ARG A 23 -21.29 4.46 -16.28
N LEU A 24 -20.48 4.90 -15.31
CA LEU A 24 -20.06 4.05 -14.21
C LEU A 24 -21.14 4.06 -13.13
N GLU A 25 -21.57 2.88 -12.71
CA GLU A 25 -22.59 2.75 -11.68
C GLU A 25 -21.99 3.04 -10.30
N ARG A 26 -22.75 3.73 -9.44
CA ARG A 26 -22.24 4.15 -8.12
C ARG A 26 -21.86 2.95 -7.25
N HIS A 27 -22.60 1.85 -7.35
CA HIS A 27 -22.33 0.63 -6.58
C HIS A 27 -20.98 0.01 -6.93
N THR A 28 -20.47 0.18 -8.15
CA THR A 28 -19.18 -0.37 -8.57
C THR A 28 -18.06 0.24 -7.73
N LEU A 29 -18.02 1.57 -7.57
CA LEU A 29 -16.98 2.21 -6.75
C LEU A 29 -17.07 1.82 -5.27
N TRP A 30 -18.28 1.58 -4.75
CA TRP A 30 -18.47 1.04 -3.39
C TRP A 30 -17.97 -0.39 -3.24
N LEU A 31 -18.36 -1.27 -4.16
CA LEU A 31 -17.98 -2.68 -4.16
C LEU A 31 -16.48 -2.89 -4.37
N TRP A 32 -15.82 -2.02 -5.14
CA TRP A 32 -14.38 -2.05 -5.30
C TRP A 32 -13.66 -1.38 -4.13
N GLY A 33 -14.26 -0.34 -3.54
CA GLY A 33 -13.66 0.43 -2.47
C GLY A 33 -13.70 -0.24 -1.11
N VAL A 34 -14.90 -0.57 -0.62
CA VAL A 34 -15.08 -1.03 0.77
C VAL A 34 -14.34 -2.35 1.04
N PRO A 35 -14.50 -3.42 0.22
CA PRO A 35 -13.81 -4.68 0.45
C PRO A 35 -12.29 -4.56 0.33
N ALA A 36 -11.78 -3.76 -0.62
CA ALA A 36 -10.34 -3.54 -0.75
C ALA A 36 -9.78 -2.68 0.40
N GLY A 37 -10.52 -1.67 0.85
CA GLY A 37 -10.18 -0.88 2.04
C GLY A 37 -10.13 -1.75 3.30
N VAL A 38 -11.12 -2.63 3.49
CA VAL A 38 -11.13 -3.64 4.55
C VAL A 38 -9.94 -4.58 4.40
N LEU A 39 -9.60 -5.04 3.20
CA LEU A 39 -8.43 -5.87 2.97
C LEU A 39 -7.14 -5.15 3.36
N PHE A 40 -6.98 -3.88 3.02
CA PHE A 40 -5.81 -3.10 3.44
C PHE A 40 -5.79 -2.80 4.94
N VAL A 41 -6.95 -2.64 5.60
CA VAL A 41 -7.03 -2.54 7.07
C VAL A 41 -6.67 -3.89 7.70
N LEU A 42 -7.21 -5.01 7.21
CA LEU A 42 -6.80 -6.35 7.63
C LEU A 42 -5.31 -6.57 7.34
N PHE A 43 -4.82 -6.03 6.24
CA PHE A 43 -3.42 -6.03 5.92
C PHE A 43 -2.68 -5.27 7.01
N VAL A 44 -3.05 -4.04 7.41
CA VAL A 44 -2.52 -3.32 8.60
C VAL A 44 -2.53 -4.20 9.86
N LEU A 45 -3.64 -4.89 10.12
CA LEU A 45 -3.78 -5.83 11.24
C LEU A 45 -3.09 -7.19 11.02
N SER A 46 -2.37 -7.41 9.92
CA SER A 46 -1.70 -8.68 9.59
C SER A 46 -0.67 -9.12 10.64
N GLU A 47 -0.23 -8.23 11.53
CA GLU A 47 0.54 -8.66 12.71
C GLU A 47 -0.24 -9.62 13.63
N HIS A 48 -1.55 -9.80 13.41
CA HIS A 48 -2.43 -10.69 14.17
C HIS A 48 -3.06 -11.81 13.32
N ILE A 49 -2.96 -11.74 11.99
CA ILE A 49 -3.64 -12.66 11.06
C ILE A 49 -2.63 -13.16 10.02
N LEU A 50 -2.52 -14.48 9.83
CA LEU A 50 -1.54 -15.14 8.95
C LEU A 50 -0.08 -14.81 9.33
N THR A 51 0.22 -14.81 10.63
CA THR A 51 1.56 -14.49 11.14
C THR A 51 2.57 -15.61 10.83
N PRO A 52 3.88 -15.31 10.84
CA PRO A 52 4.91 -16.34 10.75
C PRO A 52 4.80 -17.41 11.84
N ASP A 53 4.26 -17.06 13.02
CA ASP A 53 4.00 -18.00 14.12
C ASP A 53 2.87 -18.98 13.80
N GLN A 54 1.86 -18.55 13.03
CA GLN A 54 0.74 -19.40 12.60
C GLN A 54 1.12 -20.25 11.37
N PHE A 55 1.86 -19.65 10.42
CA PHE A 55 2.30 -20.29 9.18
C PHE A 55 3.82 -20.09 9.01
N PRO A 56 4.64 -20.98 9.60
CA PRO A 56 6.10 -20.87 9.50
C PRO A 56 6.58 -21.05 8.06
N ASP A 57 5.93 -21.92 7.29
CA ASP A 57 6.23 -22.10 5.86
C ASP A 57 5.77 -20.87 5.04
N LEU A 58 6.73 -20.26 4.36
CA LEU A 58 6.52 -19.12 3.45
C LEU A 58 5.49 -19.46 2.36
N THR A 59 5.56 -20.67 1.81
CA THR A 59 4.71 -21.10 0.69
C THR A 59 3.26 -21.17 1.11
N GLN A 60 2.98 -21.77 2.27
CA GLN A 60 1.64 -21.84 2.84
C GLN A 60 1.08 -20.45 3.14
N ARG A 61 1.91 -19.55 3.67
CA ARG A 61 1.51 -18.17 3.93
C ARG A 61 1.19 -17.40 2.64
N ALA A 62 2.01 -17.55 1.61
CA ALA A 62 1.77 -16.94 0.30
C ALA A 62 0.47 -17.46 -0.34
N LEU A 63 0.22 -18.77 -0.24
CA LEU A 63 -1.02 -19.40 -0.72
C LEU A 63 -2.24 -18.94 0.06
N ALA A 64 -2.15 -18.78 1.39
CA ALA A 64 -3.24 -18.28 2.22
C ALA A 64 -3.60 -16.83 1.85
N TRP A 65 -2.60 -15.97 1.63
CA TRP A 65 -2.81 -14.60 1.14
C TRP A 65 -3.41 -14.57 -0.28
N LEU A 66 -2.93 -15.43 -1.17
CA LEU A 66 -3.48 -15.54 -2.52
C LEU A 66 -4.95 -15.99 -2.48
N ALA A 67 -5.26 -17.00 -1.66
CA ALA A 67 -6.62 -17.49 -1.48
C ALA A 67 -7.55 -16.37 -0.98
N LEU A 68 -7.13 -15.62 0.04
CA LEU A 68 -7.89 -14.48 0.56
C LEU A 68 -8.15 -13.42 -0.53
N LEU A 69 -7.11 -13.02 -1.28
CA LEU A 69 -7.25 -12.05 -2.38
C LEU A 69 -8.21 -12.54 -3.46
N LEU A 70 -8.08 -13.81 -3.87
CA LEU A 70 -8.95 -14.40 -4.88
C LEU A 70 -10.40 -14.49 -4.41
N THR A 71 -10.64 -14.87 -3.15
CA THR A 71 -11.99 -14.91 -2.58
C THR A 71 -12.61 -13.51 -2.60
N VAL A 72 -11.91 -12.49 -2.10
CA VAL A 72 -12.43 -11.12 -2.08
C VAL A 72 -12.70 -10.60 -3.50
N LEU A 73 -11.74 -10.78 -4.42
CA LEU A 73 -11.92 -10.34 -5.80
C LEU A 73 -13.05 -11.08 -6.51
N ALA A 74 -13.22 -12.39 -6.30
CA ALA A 74 -14.32 -13.16 -6.88
C ALA A 74 -15.69 -12.73 -6.32
N THR A 75 -15.78 -12.45 -5.01
CA THR A 75 -17.00 -11.91 -4.40
C THR A 75 -17.34 -10.53 -4.97
N VAL A 76 -16.36 -9.64 -5.09
CA VAL A 76 -16.56 -8.32 -5.71
C VAL A 76 -16.98 -8.46 -7.17
N ALA A 77 -16.33 -9.34 -7.94
CA ALA A 77 -16.66 -9.60 -9.33
C ALA A 77 -18.10 -10.05 -9.52
N THR A 78 -18.53 -11.03 -8.71
CA THR A 78 -19.86 -11.63 -8.83
C THR A 78 -20.94 -10.64 -8.43
N LEU A 79 -20.75 -9.89 -7.35
CA LEU A 79 -21.70 -8.86 -6.92
C LEU A 79 -21.79 -7.70 -7.93
N ASP A 80 -20.65 -7.19 -8.39
CA ASP A 80 -20.60 -6.08 -9.35
C ASP A 80 -21.22 -6.48 -10.69
N TRP A 81 -20.93 -7.70 -11.17
CA TRP A 81 -21.58 -8.26 -12.35
C TRP A 81 -23.09 -8.38 -12.17
N HIS A 82 -23.54 -8.95 -11.05
CA HIS A 82 -24.96 -9.20 -10.79
C HIS A 82 -25.76 -7.89 -10.74
N TRP A 83 -25.29 -6.91 -9.96
CA TRP A 83 -25.97 -5.62 -9.82
C TRP A 83 -25.88 -4.77 -11.09
N THR A 84 -24.74 -4.76 -11.78
CA THR A 84 -24.61 -4.03 -13.05
C THR A 84 -25.52 -4.63 -14.13
N ARG A 85 -25.68 -5.96 -14.16
CA ARG A 85 -26.61 -6.63 -15.07
C ARG A 85 -28.06 -6.25 -14.75
N GLN A 86 -28.46 -6.27 -13.48
CA GLN A 86 -29.81 -5.87 -13.06
C GLN A 86 -30.09 -4.40 -13.38
N ALA A 87 -29.15 -3.50 -13.08
CA ALA A 87 -29.29 -2.06 -13.36
C ALA A 87 -29.47 -1.80 -14.86
N LYS A 88 -28.72 -2.49 -15.72
CA LYS A 88 -28.85 -2.34 -17.18
C LYS A 88 -30.14 -2.95 -17.73
N GLN A 89 -30.57 -4.09 -17.19
CA GLN A 89 -31.86 -4.72 -17.57
C GLN A 89 -33.05 -3.83 -17.21
N THR A 90 -33.02 -3.14 -16.06
CA THR A 90 -34.11 -2.21 -15.67
C THR A 90 -34.17 -0.94 -16.52
N ARG A 91 -33.08 -0.59 -17.22
CA ARG A 91 -32.99 0.59 -18.10
C ARG A 91 -33.05 0.26 -19.59
N ASP A 92 -33.24 -1.02 -19.94
CA ASP A 92 -33.14 -1.54 -21.32
C ASP A 92 -31.86 -1.10 -22.07
N GLU A 93 -30.75 -0.94 -21.34
CA GLU A 93 -29.47 -0.51 -21.89
C GLU A 93 -28.60 -1.71 -22.32
N ALA A 94 -28.17 -1.73 -23.58
CA ALA A 94 -27.21 -2.72 -24.06
C ALA A 94 -25.77 -2.42 -23.56
N TRP A 95 -24.98 -3.48 -23.37
CA TRP A 95 -23.57 -3.32 -23.03
C TRP A 95 -22.79 -2.76 -24.20
N SER A 96 -22.24 -1.54 -24.06
CA SER A 96 -21.35 -0.99 -25.08
C SER A 96 -20.07 -1.82 -25.21
N PHE A 97 -19.53 -1.90 -26.43
CA PHE A 97 -18.26 -2.59 -26.69
C PHE A 97 -17.13 -2.02 -25.83
N ILE A 98 -17.03 -0.69 -25.74
CA ILE A 98 -15.99 0.01 -24.97
C ILE A 98 -16.08 -0.37 -23.49
N HIS A 99 -17.29 -0.40 -22.91
CA HIS A 99 -17.48 -0.80 -21.52
C HIS A 99 -16.94 -2.20 -21.24
N ARG A 100 -17.16 -3.17 -22.14
CA ARG A 100 -16.59 -4.52 -21.99
C ARG A 100 -15.07 -4.52 -22.04
N GLN A 101 -14.45 -3.70 -22.90
CA GLN A 101 -12.98 -3.65 -23.00
C GLN A 101 -12.35 -2.99 -21.79
N VAL A 102 -12.91 -1.87 -21.33
CA VAL A 102 -12.39 -1.15 -20.16
C VAL A 102 -12.49 -2.03 -18.90
N VAL A 103 -13.60 -2.76 -18.72
CA VAL A 103 -13.74 -3.72 -17.61
C VAL A 103 -12.72 -4.85 -17.70
N LYS A 104 -12.43 -5.39 -18.90
CA LYS A 104 -11.37 -6.39 -19.07
C LYS A 104 -10.00 -5.86 -18.67
N VAL A 105 -9.68 -4.63 -19.03
CA VAL A 105 -8.40 -4.00 -18.66
C VAL A 105 -8.30 -3.81 -17.14
N LEU A 106 -9.37 -3.38 -16.48
CA LEU A 106 -9.42 -3.32 -15.01
C LEU A 106 -9.13 -4.69 -14.38
N TRP A 107 -9.80 -5.75 -14.84
CA TRP A 107 -9.55 -7.10 -14.33
C TRP A 107 -8.13 -7.58 -14.58
N LEU A 108 -7.55 -7.23 -15.72
CA LEU A 108 -6.16 -7.54 -16.03
C LEU A 108 -5.20 -6.81 -15.06
N LEU A 109 -5.46 -5.54 -14.77
CA LEU A 109 -4.67 -4.75 -13.83
C LEU A 109 -4.79 -5.28 -12.39
N MET A 110 -5.98 -5.70 -11.96
CA MET A 110 -6.19 -6.31 -10.63
C MET A 110 -5.54 -7.70 -10.53
N GLY A 111 -5.62 -8.49 -11.61
CA GLY A 111 -4.89 -9.76 -11.72
C GLY A 111 -3.38 -9.57 -11.65
N LEU A 112 -2.86 -8.55 -12.32
CA LEU A 112 -1.45 -8.19 -12.25
C LEU A 112 -1.06 -7.71 -10.85
N ALA A 113 -1.87 -6.88 -10.19
CA ALA A 113 -1.66 -6.47 -8.80
C ALA A 113 -1.55 -7.67 -7.85
N THR A 114 -2.46 -8.63 -8.01
CA THR A 114 -2.52 -9.86 -7.22
C THR A 114 -1.30 -10.74 -7.47
N LEU A 115 -0.94 -10.93 -8.74
CA LEU A 115 0.24 -11.70 -9.14
C LEU A 115 1.53 -11.06 -8.61
N THR A 116 1.66 -9.74 -8.71
CA THR A 116 2.81 -9.00 -8.16
C THR A 116 2.88 -9.15 -6.65
N THR A 117 1.74 -9.07 -5.95
CA THR A 117 1.68 -9.28 -4.49
C THR A 117 2.14 -10.69 -4.12
N PHE A 118 1.66 -11.71 -4.84
CA PHE A 118 2.08 -13.10 -4.65
C PHE A 118 3.56 -13.31 -4.95
N ALA A 119 4.06 -12.76 -6.05
CA ALA A 119 5.47 -12.83 -6.43
C ALA A 119 6.38 -12.17 -5.36
N MET A 120 5.95 -11.07 -4.75
CA MET A 120 6.71 -10.37 -3.71
C MET A 120 6.94 -11.21 -2.43
N PHE A 121 6.17 -12.28 -2.19
CA PHE A 121 6.48 -13.23 -1.11
C PHE A 121 7.77 -14.01 -1.39
N PHE A 122 8.05 -14.35 -2.65
CA PHE A 122 9.20 -15.17 -3.04
C PHE A 122 10.41 -14.34 -3.44
N TYR A 123 10.18 -13.21 -4.13
CA TYR A 123 11.24 -12.37 -4.67
C TYR A 123 11.53 -11.12 -3.82
N GLY A 124 10.76 -10.91 -2.74
CA GLY A 124 10.86 -9.72 -1.89
C GLY A 124 10.20 -8.49 -2.51
N GLY A 125 10.47 -7.30 -1.93
CA GLY A 125 9.88 -6.05 -2.39
C GLY A 125 8.49 -5.73 -1.83
N GLY A 126 8.06 -6.42 -0.77
CA GLY A 126 6.77 -6.21 -0.11
C GLY A 126 6.47 -4.75 0.26
N TYR A 127 7.50 -3.94 0.53
CA TYR A 127 7.36 -2.52 0.82
C TYR A 127 6.75 -1.70 -0.35
N MET A 128 6.74 -2.24 -1.57
CA MET A 128 6.17 -1.62 -2.76
C MET A 128 4.71 -2.02 -3.04
N VAL A 129 4.16 -3.01 -2.33
CA VAL A 129 2.81 -3.56 -2.59
C VAL A 129 1.78 -2.45 -2.65
N CYS A 130 1.77 -1.55 -1.65
CA CYS A 130 0.81 -0.44 -1.60
C CYS A 130 0.91 0.47 -2.83
N ALA A 131 2.13 0.82 -3.25
CA ALA A 131 2.34 1.68 -4.41
C ALA A 131 1.90 1.01 -5.72
N VAL A 132 2.18 -0.29 -5.89
CA VAL A 132 1.73 -1.07 -7.06
C VAL A 132 0.21 -1.07 -7.16
N TRP A 133 -0.48 -1.36 -6.05
CA TRP A 133 -1.94 -1.35 -6.01
C TRP A 133 -2.53 0.03 -6.30
N LEU A 134 -1.95 1.10 -5.75
CA LEU A 134 -2.37 2.47 -6.03
C LEU A 134 -2.18 2.84 -7.50
N VAL A 135 -1.05 2.50 -8.11
CA VAL A 135 -0.78 2.79 -9.52
C VAL A 135 -1.75 2.02 -10.41
N PHE A 136 -1.96 0.72 -10.18
CA PHE A 136 -2.89 -0.08 -10.99
C PHE A 136 -4.35 0.35 -10.82
N LEU A 137 -4.77 0.72 -9.60
CA LEU A 137 -6.06 1.34 -9.39
C LEU A 137 -6.16 2.65 -10.16
N GLY A 138 -5.18 3.54 -10.02
CA GLY A 138 -5.17 4.85 -10.65
C GLY A 138 -5.21 4.78 -12.18
N VAL A 139 -4.44 3.86 -12.79
CA VAL A 139 -4.52 3.58 -14.24
C VAL A 139 -5.92 3.08 -14.62
N SER A 140 -6.50 2.18 -13.81
CA SER A 140 -7.85 1.67 -14.06
C SER A 140 -8.91 2.77 -14.02
N LEU A 141 -8.85 3.65 -13.03
CA LEU A 141 -9.75 4.80 -12.89
C LEU A 141 -9.55 5.80 -14.03
N TYR A 142 -8.30 6.10 -14.39
CA TYR A 142 -7.97 7.00 -15.48
C TYR A 142 -8.56 6.51 -16.82
N LEU A 143 -8.36 5.23 -17.14
CA LEU A 143 -8.93 4.61 -18.34
C LEU A 143 -10.45 4.64 -18.34
N HIS A 144 -11.10 4.41 -17.20
CA HIS A 144 -12.54 4.57 -17.09
C HIS A 144 -12.97 6.04 -17.26
N GLY A 145 -12.22 6.98 -16.71
CA GLY A 145 -12.50 8.42 -16.77
C GLY A 145 -12.45 8.98 -18.18
N LEU A 146 -11.51 8.53 -19.02
CA LEU A 146 -11.43 8.91 -20.44
C LEU A 146 -12.74 8.71 -21.19
N PHE A 147 -13.49 7.66 -20.85
CA PHE A 147 -14.74 7.29 -21.52
C PHE A 147 -16.01 7.61 -20.71
N SER A 148 -15.87 8.01 -19.43
CA SER A 148 -16.96 8.24 -18.49
C SER A 148 -17.06 9.71 -18.09
N GLU A 149 -16.23 10.15 -17.14
CA GLU A 149 -16.28 11.48 -16.56
C GLU A 149 -14.87 12.00 -16.28
N GLU A 150 -14.64 13.28 -16.57
CA GLU A 150 -13.35 13.96 -16.33
C GLU A 150 -12.91 13.91 -14.86
N LEU A 151 -13.87 13.87 -13.93
CA LEU A 151 -13.57 13.76 -12.50
C LEU A 151 -12.81 12.47 -12.16
N LEU A 152 -13.19 11.36 -12.81
CA LEU A 152 -12.56 10.06 -12.62
C LEU A 152 -11.16 9.99 -13.25
N GLU A 153 -10.97 10.73 -14.35
CA GLU A 153 -9.66 10.90 -15.00
C GLU A 153 -8.67 11.56 -14.04
N TRP A 154 -9.05 12.71 -13.45
CA TRP A 154 -8.22 13.42 -12.47
C TRP A 154 -7.97 12.59 -11.20
N ALA A 155 -9.00 11.92 -10.67
CA ALA A 155 -8.85 11.04 -9.52
C ALA A 155 -7.88 9.88 -9.81
N GLY A 156 -7.95 9.30 -11.01
CA GLY A 156 -7.01 8.27 -11.46
C GLY A 156 -5.57 8.79 -11.51
N LEU A 157 -5.34 9.95 -12.12
CA LEU A 157 -4.02 10.57 -12.22
C LEU A 157 -3.44 10.91 -10.83
N LEU A 158 -4.25 11.47 -9.94
CA LEU A 158 -3.85 11.75 -8.56
C LEU A 158 -3.49 10.48 -7.79
N THR A 159 -4.22 9.37 -8.02
CA THR A 159 -3.94 8.08 -7.38
C THR A 159 -2.62 7.48 -7.88
N ILE A 160 -2.32 7.60 -9.18
CA ILE A 160 -1.01 7.22 -9.75
C ILE A 160 0.10 8.06 -9.13
N ALA A 161 -0.07 9.38 -9.12
CA ALA A 161 0.90 10.30 -8.54
C ALA A 161 1.15 10.01 -7.06
N LEU A 162 0.11 9.70 -6.30
CA LEU A 162 0.23 9.31 -4.89
C LEU A 162 1.08 8.05 -4.72
N GLY A 163 0.85 7.01 -5.54
CA GLY A 163 1.68 5.80 -5.55
C GLY A 163 3.15 6.09 -5.85
N ILE A 164 3.45 6.89 -6.87
CA ILE A 164 4.83 7.22 -7.27
C ILE A 164 5.52 8.12 -6.24
N VAL A 165 4.87 9.21 -5.84
CA VAL A 165 5.41 10.19 -4.88
C VAL A 165 5.67 9.52 -3.54
N SER A 166 4.80 8.59 -3.11
CA SER A 166 5.01 7.85 -1.86
C SER A 166 6.32 7.04 -1.85
N LEU A 167 6.70 6.44 -2.98
CA LEU A 167 7.97 5.73 -3.14
C LEU A 167 9.16 6.71 -3.18
N LEU A 168 9.04 7.81 -3.94
CA LEU A 168 10.09 8.83 -4.04
C LEU A 168 10.37 9.51 -2.69
N ALA A 169 9.32 9.81 -1.93
CA ALA A 169 9.40 10.37 -0.59
C ALA A 169 9.82 9.34 0.47
N ARG A 170 10.00 8.07 0.08
CA ARG A 170 10.37 6.95 0.98
C ARG A 170 9.45 6.85 2.19
N LEU A 171 8.15 7.05 2.02
CA LEU A 171 7.18 6.99 3.12
C LEU A 171 7.25 5.63 3.84
N PRO A 172 7.17 5.60 5.18
CA PRO A 172 7.14 4.35 5.95
C PRO A 172 6.07 3.41 5.43
N TYR A 173 6.35 2.11 5.47
CA TYR A 173 5.44 1.10 4.92
C TYR A 173 4.07 1.13 5.61
N ASP A 174 4.04 1.35 6.92
CA ASP A 174 2.79 1.44 7.68
C ASP A 174 1.95 2.64 7.28
N SER A 175 2.56 3.81 7.10
CA SER A 175 1.86 4.99 6.59
C SER A 175 1.31 4.75 5.18
N MET A 176 2.05 4.04 4.31
CA MET A 176 1.56 3.66 2.98
C MET A 176 0.34 2.73 3.04
N ARG A 177 0.28 1.79 4.00
CA ARG A 177 -0.87 0.90 4.19
C ARG A 177 -2.12 1.68 4.60
N TRP A 178 -1.99 2.64 5.50
CA TRP A 178 -3.08 3.54 5.89
C TRP A 178 -3.57 4.41 4.73
N VAL A 179 -2.65 4.95 3.94
CA VAL A 179 -3.00 5.72 2.73
C VAL A 179 -3.73 4.83 1.72
N ALA A 180 -3.22 3.62 1.43
CA ALA A 180 -3.91 2.69 0.55
C ALA A 180 -5.30 2.31 1.08
N ALA A 181 -5.42 1.99 2.37
CA ALA A 181 -6.71 1.72 3.02
C ALA A 181 -7.70 2.88 2.86
N ALA A 182 -7.24 4.13 2.99
CA ALA A 182 -8.07 5.31 2.80
C ALA A 182 -8.46 5.52 1.33
N VAL A 183 -7.54 5.34 0.37
CA VAL A 183 -7.83 5.46 -1.07
C VAL A 183 -8.92 4.48 -1.48
N PHE A 184 -8.78 3.20 -1.08
CA PHE A 184 -9.77 2.18 -1.41
C PHE A 184 -11.05 2.36 -0.58
N GLY A 185 -10.95 2.36 0.76
CA GLY A 185 -12.09 2.29 1.66
C GLY A 185 -12.92 3.57 1.80
N LEU A 186 -12.30 4.75 1.62
CA LEU A 186 -12.99 6.04 1.72
C LEU A 186 -13.00 6.77 0.37
N GLY A 187 -11.88 6.74 -0.35
CA GLY A 187 -11.69 7.47 -1.59
C GLY A 187 -12.65 7.01 -2.69
N LEU A 188 -12.72 5.71 -2.98
CA LEU A 188 -13.61 5.19 -4.03
C LEU A 188 -15.11 5.42 -3.70
N PRO A 189 -15.61 5.13 -2.48
CA PRO A 189 -16.99 5.47 -2.11
C PRO A 189 -17.27 6.97 -2.20
N MET A 190 -16.34 7.83 -1.77
CA MET A 190 -16.50 9.28 -1.88
C MET A 190 -16.58 9.74 -3.34
N LEU A 191 -15.76 9.18 -4.24
CA LEU A 191 -15.87 9.46 -5.68
C LEU A 191 -17.25 9.11 -6.21
N SER A 192 -17.86 8.01 -5.76
CA SER A 192 -19.20 7.60 -6.21
C SER A 192 -20.28 8.64 -5.90
N LEU A 193 -20.13 9.38 -4.80
CA LEU A 193 -21.05 10.45 -4.39
C LEU A 193 -20.79 11.74 -5.17
N MET A 194 -19.57 11.92 -5.67
CA MET A 194 -19.14 13.09 -6.42
C MET A 194 -19.39 12.96 -7.93
N LEU A 195 -19.64 11.74 -8.44
CA LEU A 195 -20.00 11.50 -9.84
C LEU A 195 -21.33 12.19 -10.17
N ASP A 196 -21.30 12.93 -11.28
CA ASP A 196 -22.35 13.87 -11.65
C ASP A 196 -23.23 13.42 -12.83
N HIS A 197 -22.94 12.23 -13.39
CA HIS A 197 -23.74 11.53 -14.40
C HIS A 197 -24.17 12.43 -15.57
N GLY A 198 -23.26 13.32 -16.01
CA GLY A 198 -23.46 14.20 -17.17
C GLY A 198 -23.90 15.64 -16.87
N ARG A 199 -23.93 16.08 -15.60
CA ARG A 199 -24.15 17.50 -15.26
C ARG A 199 -22.83 18.29 -15.32
N HIS A 200 -22.80 19.36 -16.13
CA HIS A 200 -21.63 20.25 -16.18
C HIS A 200 -21.53 21.09 -14.91
N ARG A 201 -20.48 20.86 -14.10
CA ARG A 201 -20.12 21.72 -12.96
C ARG A 201 -18.97 22.67 -13.32
N PRO A 202 -18.95 23.90 -12.77
CA PRO A 202 -17.87 24.84 -13.00
C PRO A 202 -16.53 24.24 -12.54
N ALA A 203 -15.44 24.61 -13.22
CA ALA A 203 -14.10 24.07 -12.96
C ALA A 203 -13.63 24.29 -11.52
N SER A 204 -14.00 25.42 -10.90
CA SER A 204 -13.67 25.74 -9.50
C SER A 204 -14.26 24.74 -8.51
N LEU A 205 -15.51 24.33 -8.71
CA LEU A 205 -16.17 23.38 -7.83
C LEU A 205 -15.56 21.98 -7.98
N ARG A 206 -15.21 21.59 -9.21
CA ARG A 206 -14.49 20.33 -9.48
C ARG A 206 -13.10 20.30 -8.85
N LEU A 207 -12.37 21.42 -8.93
CA LEU A 207 -11.08 21.57 -8.24
C LEU A 207 -11.26 21.45 -6.73
N GLY A 208 -12.23 22.14 -6.14
CA GLY A 208 -12.54 22.05 -4.71
C GLY A 208 -12.91 20.63 -4.27
N GLN A 209 -13.69 19.92 -5.10
CA GLN A 209 -14.01 18.51 -4.93
C GLN A 209 -12.77 17.62 -4.93
N MET A 210 -11.86 17.78 -5.90
CA MET A 210 -10.61 17.02 -5.96
C MET A 210 -9.68 17.33 -4.78
N LEU A 211 -9.59 18.59 -4.37
CA LEU A 211 -8.82 18.98 -3.19
C LEU A 211 -9.42 18.40 -1.91
N ALA A 212 -10.75 18.41 -1.77
CA ALA A 212 -11.43 17.77 -0.65
C ALA A 212 -11.21 16.25 -0.63
N TRP A 213 -11.31 15.60 -1.79
CA TRP A 213 -11.04 14.17 -1.93
C TRP A 213 -9.60 13.82 -1.54
N LEU A 214 -8.62 14.53 -2.10
CA LEU A 214 -7.21 14.34 -1.78
C LEU A 214 -6.94 14.58 -0.29
N SER A 215 -7.58 15.60 0.29
CA SER A 215 -7.48 15.90 1.72
C SER A 215 -7.99 14.74 2.57
N VAL A 216 -9.15 14.17 2.26
CA VAL A 216 -9.68 13.01 2.98
C VAL A 216 -8.76 11.79 2.84
N VAL A 217 -8.27 11.53 1.63
CA VAL A 217 -7.52 10.31 1.32
C VAL A 217 -6.04 10.38 1.76
N VAL A 218 -5.50 11.58 1.98
CA VAL A 218 -4.11 11.77 2.41
C VAL A 218 -4.03 12.28 3.85
N LEU A 219 -4.74 13.38 4.18
CA LEU A 219 -4.62 13.97 5.53
C LEU A 219 -5.30 13.09 6.57
N ALA A 220 -6.46 12.48 6.30
CA ALA A 220 -7.11 11.63 7.30
C ALA A 220 -6.25 10.42 7.71
N PRO A 221 -5.71 9.58 6.80
CA PRO A 221 -4.87 8.46 7.23
C PRO A 221 -3.55 8.92 7.87
N LEU A 222 -2.93 10.01 7.40
CA LEU A 222 -1.70 10.50 8.01
C LEU A 222 -1.94 11.14 9.39
N THR A 223 -3.07 11.78 9.61
CA THR A 223 -3.45 12.31 10.93
C THR A 223 -3.86 11.19 11.86
N LEU A 224 -4.60 10.19 11.40
CA LEU A 224 -4.93 8.99 12.17
C LEU A 224 -3.67 8.23 12.56
N ASP A 225 -2.75 8.01 11.61
CA ASP A 225 -1.45 7.39 11.86
C ASP A 225 -0.60 8.23 12.83
N ARG A 226 -0.72 9.56 12.82
CA ARG A 226 -0.10 10.39 13.85
C ARG A 226 -0.78 10.22 15.20
N LEU A 227 -2.11 10.26 15.28
CA LEU A 227 -2.87 10.17 16.53
C LEU A 227 -2.70 8.82 17.23
N LEU A 228 -2.79 7.72 16.50
CA LEU A 228 -2.61 6.36 17.04
C LEU A 228 -1.21 6.15 17.62
N HIS A 229 -0.23 6.92 17.15
CA HIS A 229 1.19 6.78 17.52
C HIS A 229 1.75 8.05 18.17
N GLN A 230 0.88 8.99 18.60
CA GLN A 230 1.26 10.25 19.24
C GLN A 230 1.42 10.11 20.75
N THR A 231 0.92 9.03 21.35
CA THR A 231 1.31 8.66 22.70
C THR A 231 2.78 8.24 22.64
N PRO A 232 3.73 9.08 23.10
CA PRO A 232 5.06 8.56 23.36
C PRO A 232 4.88 7.38 24.29
N PRO A 233 5.65 6.28 24.12
CA PRO A 233 5.67 5.27 25.15
C PRO A 233 5.94 5.99 26.47
N VAL A 234 5.16 5.66 27.51
CA VAL A 234 5.29 6.24 28.86
C VAL A 234 6.79 6.42 29.13
N GLU A 235 7.22 7.62 29.51
CA GLU A 235 8.63 7.87 29.88
C GLU A 235 8.94 7.07 31.14
N LEU A 236 9.21 5.79 30.90
CA LEU A 236 9.66 4.86 31.91
C LEU A 236 11.09 5.24 32.25
N PRO A 237 11.50 5.04 33.52
CA PRO A 237 12.88 5.26 33.90
C PRO A 237 13.82 4.48 32.98
N ILE A 238 14.88 5.14 32.55
CA ILE A 238 15.87 4.55 31.65
C ILE A 238 16.74 3.61 32.47
N THR A 239 16.61 2.32 32.25
CA THR A 239 17.43 1.29 32.88
C THR A 239 18.69 1.07 32.03
N PRO A 240 19.91 1.21 32.57
CA PRO A 240 21.12 0.85 31.85
C PRO A 240 21.16 -0.66 31.61
N LEU A 241 21.73 -1.10 30.49
CA LEU A 241 21.77 -2.52 30.08
C LEU A 241 22.28 -3.47 31.19
N ARG A 242 23.23 -3.03 32.03
CA ARG A 242 23.76 -3.83 33.15
C ARG A 242 22.70 -4.10 34.23
N GLU A 243 21.90 -3.11 34.56
CA GLU A 243 20.81 -3.23 35.55
C GLU A 243 19.63 -4.00 34.96
N PHE A 244 19.39 -3.85 33.65
CA PHE A 244 18.36 -4.61 32.94
C PHE A 244 18.56 -6.13 33.10
N HIS A 245 19.80 -6.63 32.98
CA HIS A 245 20.10 -8.05 33.15
C HIS A 245 19.77 -8.61 34.55
N GLN A 246 19.60 -7.73 35.54
CA GLN A 246 19.29 -8.09 36.93
C GLN A 246 17.83 -7.73 37.29
N SER A 247 17.11 -7.04 36.41
CA SER A 247 15.75 -6.56 36.62
C SER A 247 14.70 -7.63 36.29
N GLN A 248 13.52 -7.51 36.91
CA GLN A 248 12.38 -8.35 36.56
C GLN A 248 11.82 -7.97 35.19
N PRO A 249 11.28 -8.94 34.42
CA PRO A 249 10.66 -8.66 33.13
C PRO A 249 9.44 -7.76 33.31
N GLY A 250 9.44 -6.63 32.61
CA GLY A 250 8.39 -5.61 32.69
C GLY A 250 8.49 -4.62 31.53
N ALA A 251 7.60 -3.62 31.52
CA ALA A 251 7.71 -2.51 30.59
C ALA A 251 8.82 -1.57 31.08
N GLN A 252 9.90 -1.43 30.32
CA GLN A 252 11.03 -0.58 30.67
C GLN A 252 11.78 -0.10 29.43
N VAL A 253 12.44 1.05 29.56
CA VAL A 253 13.31 1.60 28.52
C VAL A 253 14.73 1.21 28.86
N VAL A 254 15.38 0.46 27.97
CA VAL A 254 16.75 0.00 28.17
C VAL A 254 17.70 0.79 27.30
N ARG A 255 18.74 1.36 27.90
CA ARG A 255 19.80 2.05 27.18
C ARG A 255 20.90 1.08 26.78
N LEU A 256 21.09 0.92 25.48
CA LEU A 256 22.21 0.22 24.88
C LEU A 256 23.38 1.21 24.72
N PRO A 257 24.51 1.01 25.42
CA PRO A 257 25.65 1.90 25.32
C PRO A 257 26.37 1.78 23.97
N VAL A 258 27.17 2.80 23.64
CA VAL A 258 28.13 2.73 22.53
C VAL A 258 29.04 1.52 22.71
N GLY A 259 29.37 0.84 21.62
CA GLY A 259 30.18 -0.36 21.64
C GLY A 259 29.40 -1.65 21.93
N THR A 260 28.09 -1.58 22.22
CA THR A 260 27.26 -2.79 22.33
C THR A 260 27.26 -3.51 20.98
N VAL A 261 27.58 -4.80 21.01
CA VAL A 261 27.58 -5.67 19.84
C VAL A 261 26.22 -6.33 19.72
N ILE A 262 25.52 -6.06 18.62
CA ILE A 262 24.23 -6.67 18.28
C ILE A 262 24.52 -7.75 17.23
N PRO A 263 24.42 -9.05 17.59
CA PRO A 263 24.60 -10.12 16.63
C PRO A 263 23.37 -10.20 15.70
N VAL A 264 23.53 -9.82 14.44
CA VAL A 264 22.51 -10.04 13.42
C VAL A 264 22.66 -11.45 12.89
N GLN A 265 21.66 -12.29 13.13
CA GLN A 265 21.62 -13.65 12.62
C GLN A 265 21.01 -13.64 11.21
N ILE A 266 21.76 -14.17 10.24
CA ILE A 266 21.27 -14.41 8.89
C ILE A 266 21.19 -15.90 8.67
N GLU A 267 19.96 -16.36 8.46
CA GLU A 267 19.70 -17.72 7.98
C GLU A 267 19.83 -17.74 6.46
N LEU A 268 20.79 -18.53 5.98
CA LEU A 268 21.00 -18.77 4.56
C LEU A 268 20.43 -20.14 4.22
N ALA A 269 19.44 -20.18 3.34
CA ALA A 269 18.87 -21.40 2.82
C ALA A 269 19.13 -21.48 1.31
N GLY A 270 19.40 -22.69 0.81
CA GLY A 270 19.63 -22.95 -0.60
C GLY A 270 19.51 -24.43 -0.90
N ASP A 271 19.21 -24.75 -2.15
CA ASP A 271 19.10 -26.11 -2.67
C ASP A 271 20.48 -26.72 -3.01
N VAL A 272 21.36 -25.90 -3.59
CA VAL A 272 22.71 -26.30 -4.02
C VAL A 272 23.75 -26.12 -2.90
N PHE A 273 23.44 -25.33 -1.87
CA PHE A 273 24.33 -25.06 -0.76
C PHE A 273 24.00 -25.99 0.42
N ALA A 274 25.02 -26.65 0.98
CA ALA A 274 24.86 -27.28 2.29
C ALA A 274 24.46 -26.19 3.30
N SER A 275 23.37 -26.39 4.04
CA SER A 275 22.83 -25.44 5.02
C SER A 275 23.95 -24.96 5.94
N PRO A 276 24.46 -23.73 5.74
CA PRO A 276 25.54 -23.22 6.57
C PRO A 276 25.01 -23.00 7.98
N SER A 277 25.90 -23.09 8.97
CA SER A 277 25.56 -22.61 10.32
C SER A 277 25.12 -21.14 10.24
N PRO A 278 24.13 -20.71 11.06
CA PRO A 278 23.64 -19.34 11.03
C PRO A 278 24.79 -18.35 11.14
N VAL A 279 24.92 -17.48 10.13
CA VAL A 279 26.01 -16.50 10.09
C VAL A 279 25.64 -15.35 11.02
N GLN A 280 26.49 -15.07 11.99
CA GLN A 280 26.34 -13.92 12.88
C GLN A 280 27.17 -12.75 12.33
N LEU A 281 26.50 -11.66 11.98
CA LEU A 281 27.14 -10.39 11.63
C LEU A 281 27.10 -9.46 12.86
N PRO A 282 28.22 -9.28 13.56
CA PRO A 282 28.26 -8.41 14.74
C PRO A 282 28.20 -6.94 14.31
N LEU A 283 27.07 -6.28 14.56
CA LEU A 283 26.95 -4.84 14.38
C LEU A 283 27.31 -4.15 15.70
N THR A 284 28.32 -3.28 15.66
CA THR A 284 28.70 -2.49 16.85
C THR A 284 27.98 -1.15 16.82
N LEU A 285 27.26 -0.83 17.90
CA LEU A 285 26.61 0.46 18.06
C LEU A 285 27.66 1.59 18.13
N ARG A 286 27.54 2.57 17.23
CA ARG A 286 28.39 3.78 17.22
C ARG A 286 27.85 4.90 18.10
N GLN A 287 26.57 4.84 18.43
CA GLN A 287 25.85 5.81 19.25
C GLN A 287 24.95 5.05 20.23
N PRO A 288 24.66 5.61 21.42
CA PRO A 288 23.75 4.98 22.34
C PRO A 288 22.35 4.94 21.75
N VAL A 289 21.59 3.89 22.04
CA VAL A 289 20.21 3.73 21.58
C VAL A 289 19.36 3.31 22.78
N ASP A 290 18.27 4.03 23.01
CA ASP A 290 17.24 3.61 23.97
C ASP A 290 16.23 2.73 23.22
N VAL A 291 15.96 1.54 23.76
CA VAL A 291 14.97 0.61 23.21
C VAL A 291 13.86 0.38 24.22
N LEU A 292 12.63 0.28 23.74
CA LEU A 292 11.48 0.02 24.60
C LEU A 292 11.18 -1.48 24.66
N LEU A 293 11.14 -2.02 25.87
CA LEU A 293 10.61 -3.36 26.12
C LEU A 293 9.19 -3.28 26.67
N LYS A 294 8.30 -4.15 26.17
CA LYS A 294 6.96 -4.39 26.70
C LYS A 294 6.90 -5.87 27.11
N ASN A 295 6.62 -6.13 28.39
CA ASN A 295 6.58 -7.50 28.96
C ASN A 295 7.85 -8.33 28.69
N GLY A 296 9.03 -7.71 28.79
CA GLY A 296 10.31 -8.39 28.55
C GLY A 296 10.65 -8.68 27.09
N GLN A 297 9.80 -8.27 26.13
CA GLN A 297 10.09 -8.35 24.70
C GLN A 297 10.32 -6.97 24.10
N LEU A 298 11.16 -6.89 23.06
CA LEU A 298 11.37 -5.64 22.33
C LEU A 298 10.07 -5.24 21.62
N SER A 299 9.62 -4.01 21.87
CA SER A 299 8.43 -3.45 21.21
C SER A 299 8.69 -3.02 19.76
N GLY A 300 9.95 -2.91 19.36
CA GLY A 300 10.37 -2.39 18.06
C GLY A 300 10.50 -0.87 17.99
N GLU A 301 10.14 -0.14 19.06
CA GLU A 301 10.39 1.29 19.20
C GLU A 301 11.82 1.53 19.72
N ALA A 302 12.53 2.46 19.11
CA ALA A 302 13.89 2.84 19.48
C ALA A 302 14.07 4.35 19.40
N ARG A 303 15.00 4.95 20.14
CA ARG A 303 15.39 6.35 19.96
C ARG A 303 16.87 6.54 20.18
N ILE A 304 17.42 7.57 19.56
CA ILE A 304 18.69 8.13 20.01
C ILE A 304 18.38 8.94 21.28
N PRO A 305 19.18 8.85 22.36
CA PRO A 305 18.94 9.63 23.57
C PRO A 305 18.79 11.13 23.28
N GLY A 306 17.67 11.72 23.70
CA GLY A 306 17.34 13.13 23.43
C GLY A 306 16.58 13.38 22.12
N GLU A 307 16.44 12.37 21.27
CA GLU A 307 15.64 12.43 20.05
C GLU A 307 14.24 11.82 20.25
N PRO A 308 13.27 12.17 19.38
CA PRO A 308 11.95 11.53 19.39
C PRO A 308 12.05 10.02 19.13
N TRP A 309 11.07 9.27 19.65
CA TRP A 309 10.94 7.85 19.40
C TRP A 309 10.76 7.54 17.91
N LEU A 310 11.64 6.68 17.41
CA LEU A 310 11.61 6.09 16.08
C LEU A 310 10.78 4.81 16.14
N ARG A 311 9.83 4.72 15.21
CA ARG A 311 8.92 3.58 15.09
C ARG A 311 9.65 2.37 14.52
N ARG A 312 9.08 1.18 14.78
CA ARG A 312 9.41 -0.04 14.04
C ARG A 312 9.17 0.21 12.55
N ASP A 313 10.23 0.35 11.77
CA ASP A 313 10.13 0.46 10.32
C ASP A 313 10.83 -0.75 9.69
N THR A 314 10.15 -1.41 8.77
CA THR A 314 10.69 -2.52 7.96
C THR A 314 11.88 -2.07 7.09
N ARG A 315 12.15 -0.77 7.00
CA ARG A 315 13.22 -0.17 6.19
C ARG A 315 14.49 0.20 6.96
N TRP A 316 14.65 -0.22 8.21
CA TRP A 316 15.94 -0.05 8.91
C TRP A 316 17.08 -0.75 8.21
N LEU A 317 16.79 -1.75 7.38
CA LEU A 317 17.75 -2.55 6.63
C LEU A 317 17.50 -2.41 5.13
N ASN A 318 18.50 -1.94 4.41
CA ASN A 318 18.47 -1.77 2.96
C ASN A 318 19.63 -2.53 2.32
N ILE A 319 19.31 -3.37 1.32
CA ILE A 319 20.28 -4.08 0.49
C ILE A 319 20.17 -3.51 -0.93
N PRO A 320 20.94 -2.48 -1.30
CA PRO A 320 20.81 -1.82 -2.59
C PRO A 320 21.28 -2.69 -3.77
N TRP A 321 22.20 -3.62 -3.53
CA TRP A 321 22.68 -4.54 -4.55
C TRP A 321 23.22 -5.83 -3.93
N LEU A 322 23.09 -6.91 -4.69
CA LEU A 322 23.66 -8.22 -4.45
C LEU A 322 24.30 -8.66 -5.78
N LYS A 323 25.60 -8.96 -5.79
CA LYS A 323 26.32 -9.32 -7.01
C LYS A 323 27.18 -10.55 -6.78
N ALA A 324 27.00 -11.56 -7.62
CA ALA A 324 27.93 -12.67 -7.74
C ALA A 324 29.12 -12.26 -8.63
N ASP A 325 30.33 -12.55 -8.19
CA ASP A 325 31.56 -12.25 -8.91
C ASP A 325 32.46 -13.49 -8.93
N LEU A 326 33.16 -13.69 -10.05
CA LEU A 326 34.16 -14.74 -10.23
C LEU A 326 35.38 -14.13 -10.93
N PRO A 327 36.25 -13.45 -10.17
CA PRO A 327 37.44 -12.82 -10.75
C PRO A 327 38.39 -13.90 -11.29
N PRO A 328 39.09 -13.64 -12.42
CA PRO A 328 40.10 -14.55 -12.96
C PRO A 328 41.17 -14.83 -11.90
N GLY A 329 41.33 -16.10 -11.49
CA GLY A 329 42.28 -16.51 -10.45
C GLY A 329 41.80 -16.36 -9.00
N GLY A 330 40.55 -15.92 -8.76
CA GLY A 330 39.95 -15.83 -7.43
C GLY A 330 38.85 -16.86 -7.17
N GLN A 331 38.31 -16.87 -5.95
CA GLN A 331 37.18 -17.72 -5.58
C GLN A 331 35.84 -17.08 -5.98
N PRO A 332 34.81 -17.87 -6.31
CA PRO A 332 33.44 -17.36 -6.47
C PRO A 332 32.99 -16.69 -5.19
N ALA A 333 32.48 -15.46 -5.29
CA ALA A 333 32.01 -14.70 -4.13
C ALA A 333 30.70 -13.97 -4.44
N VAL A 334 29.76 -14.01 -3.51
CA VAL A 334 28.57 -13.16 -3.54
C VAL A 334 28.84 -11.96 -2.63
N ARG A 335 28.85 -10.76 -3.21
CA ARG A 335 29.03 -9.50 -2.50
C ARG A 335 27.70 -8.80 -2.37
N THR A 336 27.48 -8.18 -1.22
CA THR A 336 26.29 -7.38 -0.94
C THR A 336 26.69 -6.18 -0.08
N GLN A 337 25.91 -5.12 -0.16
CA GLN A 337 26.00 -4.03 0.79
C GLN A 337 24.78 -4.08 1.71
N LEU A 338 25.00 -4.16 3.01
CA LEU A 338 23.94 -4.06 4.01
C LEU A 338 24.00 -2.68 4.65
N ILE A 339 22.97 -1.87 4.44
CA ILE A 339 22.87 -0.54 5.03
C ILE A 339 21.84 -0.60 6.15
N VAL A 340 22.29 -0.46 7.40
CA VAL A 340 21.40 -0.37 8.56
C VAL A 340 21.29 1.10 9.00
N ARG A 341 20.08 1.65 9.01
CA ARG A 341 19.79 3.04 9.39
C ARG A 341 18.64 3.09 10.40
N VAL A 342 18.96 3.52 11.62
CA VAL A 342 17.99 3.79 12.67
C VAL A 342 17.81 5.30 12.71
N GLY A 343 16.69 5.79 12.18
CA GLY A 343 16.41 7.23 12.07
C GLY A 343 16.63 7.77 10.66
N GLY A 344 15.66 8.54 10.19
CA GLY A 344 15.67 9.12 8.86
C GLY A 344 16.33 10.48 8.84
N GLN A 345 17.63 10.54 8.54
CA GLN A 345 18.18 11.53 7.60
C GLN A 345 19.37 10.91 6.84
N PRO A 346 19.62 11.37 5.59
CA PRO A 346 20.66 10.84 4.71
C PRO A 346 22.08 10.90 5.28
#